data_AF-A0A9P7SVI3-F1
#
_entry.id   AF-A0A9P7SVI3-F1
#
_cell.length_a   1.000
_cell.length_b   1.000
_cell.length_c   1.000
_cell.angle_alpha   90.00
_cell.angle_beta   90.00
_cell.angle_gamma   90.00
#
_symmetry.space_group_name_H-M   'P 1'
#
loop_
_entity.id
_entity.type
_entity.pdbx_description
1 polymer ?
#
loop_
_entity_poly.entity_id
_entity_poly.type
_entity_poly.pdbx_seq_one_letter_code
_entity_poly.pdbx_strand_id
1 'polypeptide(L)'
;MSNSKKRAATEAASEVQHNNTKKKRKTKAQQEDDEALDMELGVNTLFTRMDNQLLADYLAQKLSRFGGDLSSVEISDLTVSASSIQDTTTSWNQDRTLANLAAFLENFAGNKDNLSNIPEESNDKGSPHTLIVTSAGLRAADIC
;
A
#
# COMPACT_ATOMS: atom_id res chain seq x y z
N MET A 1 -34.53 45.58 -8.18
CA MET A 1 -33.57 46.56 -7.62
C MET A 1 -33.63 46.45 -6.09
N SER A 2 -32.84 45.57 -5.48
CA SER A 2 -32.80 45.38 -4.02
C SER A 2 -31.46 45.89 -3.48
N ASN A 3 -31.53 46.65 -2.40
CA ASN A 3 -30.58 47.67 -2.02
C ASN A 3 -29.50 47.14 -1.07
N SER A 4 -28.25 47.55 -1.29
CA SER A 4 -27.05 47.22 -0.50
C SER A 4 -27.07 47.86 0.89
N LYS A 5 -26.73 47.10 1.95
CA LYS A 5 -26.25 47.67 3.22
C LYS A 5 -25.08 46.87 3.79
N LYS A 6 -23.89 47.43 3.57
CA LYS A 6 -22.59 47.13 4.20
C LYS A 6 -22.43 48.01 5.44
N ARG A 7 -21.88 47.48 6.54
CA ARG A 7 -21.14 48.13 7.67
C ARG A 7 -21.26 47.22 8.90
N ALA A 8 -20.30 47.05 9.80
CA ALA A 8 -18.86 47.34 9.90
C ALA A 8 -18.40 46.63 11.20
N ALA A 9 -17.11 46.27 11.27
CA ALA A 9 -16.48 45.64 12.41
C ALA A 9 -16.51 46.50 13.69
N THR A 10 -16.55 45.85 14.85
CA THR A 10 -16.03 46.39 16.10
C THR A 10 -15.02 45.39 16.66
N GLU A 11 -13.75 45.79 16.62
CA GLU A 11 -12.68 45.19 17.40
C GLU A 11 -12.82 45.67 18.85
N ALA A 12 -12.87 44.74 19.79
CA ALA A 12 -12.46 44.96 21.16
C ALA A 12 -11.53 43.80 21.54
N ALA A 13 -10.27 44.15 21.77
CA ALA A 13 -9.18 43.25 22.06
C ALA A 13 -9.34 42.57 23.43
N SER A 14 -9.07 41.27 23.48
CA SER A 14 -8.54 40.58 24.65
C SER A 14 -7.54 39.52 24.19
N GLU A 15 -6.28 39.93 24.16
CA GLU A 15 -5.09 39.22 24.61
C GLU A 15 -4.98 37.70 24.38
N VAL A 16 -4.17 37.36 23.38
CA VAL A 16 -3.15 36.29 23.32
C VAL A 16 -3.26 35.16 24.35
N GLN A 17 -3.73 34.00 23.88
CA GLN A 17 -3.15 32.71 24.27
C GLN A 17 -2.80 31.89 23.02
N HIS A 18 -1.52 31.95 22.67
CA HIS A 18 -0.85 30.98 21.83
C HIS A 18 -0.95 29.61 22.51
N ASN A 19 -1.83 28.73 22.03
CA ASN A 19 -1.72 27.29 22.30
C ASN A 19 -1.84 26.51 21.00
N ASN A 20 -0.67 26.31 20.40
CA ASN A 20 -0.38 25.27 19.43
C ASN A 20 -0.83 23.91 19.99
N THR A 21 -1.99 23.42 19.59
CA THR A 21 -2.24 21.97 19.49
C THR A 21 -3.52 21.71 18.68
N LYS A 22 -3.46 21.98 17.36
CA LYS A 22 -4.32 21.24 16.43
C LYS A 22 -3.75 19.82 16.31
N LYS A 23 -3.91 19.00 17.36
CA LYS A 23 -3.80 17.54 17.22
C LYS A 23 -4.89 17.16 16.22
N LYS A 24 -4.51 17.00 14.95
CA LYS A 24 -5.36 16.42 13.91
C LYS A 24 -5.88 15.11 14.50
N ARG A 25 -7.18 15.06 14.82
CA ARG A 25 -7.87 13.81 15.13
C ARG A 25 -7.62 12.91 13.93
N LYS A 26 -6.73 11.93 14.07
CA LYS A 26 -6.61 10.85 13.10
C LYS A 26 -8.01 10.25 12.98
N THR A 27 -8.52 10.14 11.76
CA THR A 27 -9.79 9.45 11.49
C THR A 27 -9.64 7.99 11.92
N LYS A 28 -10.72 7.35 12.36
CA LYS A 28 -10.70 5.98 12.91
C LYS A 28 -9.99 4.97 11.98
N ALA A 29 -10.21 5.09 10.67
CA ALA A 29 -9.53 4.29 9.64
C ALA A 29 -8.00 4.45 9.64
N GLN A 30 -7.49 5.64 9.98
CA GLN A 30 -6.06 5.93 10.04
C GLN A 30 -5.41 5.42 11.34
N GLN A 31 -6.22 5.07 12.33
CA GLN A 31 -5.78 4.49 13.60
C GLN A 31 -5.72 2.95 13.50
N GLU A 32 -6.67 2.34 12.81
CA GLU A 32 -6.67 0.89 12.52
C GLU A 32 -5.51 0.49 11.59
N ASP A 33 -5.14 1.34 10.63
CA ASP A 33 -3.96 1.14 9.75
C ASP A 33 -2.64 1.12 10.55
N ASP A 34 -2.52 1.96 11.58
CA ASP A 34 -1.32 2.06 12.43
C ASP A 34 -1.18 0.86 13.38
N GLU A 35 -2.30 0.32 13.88
CA GLU A 35 -2.29 -0.78 14.86
C GLU A 35 -1.92 -2.13 14.23
N ALA A 36 -2.14 -2.28 12.93
CA ALA A 36 -1.78 -3.47 12.18
C ALA A 36 -0.40 -3.36 11.50
N LEU A 37 0.28 -2.22 11.63
CA LEU A 37 1.68 -2.08 11.25
C LEU A 37 2.56 -2.54 12.42
N ASP A 38 3.19 -3.69 12.28
CA ASP A 38 4.23 -4.12 13.22
C ASP A 38 5.49 -3.29 12.97
N MET A 39 5.79 -2.36 13.87
CA MET A 39 6.96 -1.48 13.75
C MET A 39 8.28 -2.21 14.02
N GLU A 40 8.28 -3.30 14.78
CA GLU A 40 9.49 -4.05 15.13
C GLU A 40 9.90 -4.96 13.97
N LEU A 41 8.95 -5.69 13.39
CA LEU A 41 9.17 -6.49 12.19
C LEU A 41 9.16 -5.65 10.90
N GLY A 42 8.58 -4.44 10.95
CA GLY A 42 8.35 -3.59 9.80
C GLY A 42 7.37 -4.19 8.79
N VAL A 43 6.47 -5.07 9.25
CA VAL A 43 5.52 -5.83 8.42
C VAL A 43 4.11 -5.30 8.64
N ASN A 44 3.38 -5.10 7.55
CA ASN A 44 1.96 -4.75 7.63
C ASN A 44 1.10 -6.02 7.71
N THR A 45 0.51 -6.24 8.88
CA THR A 45 -0.35 -7.40 9.19
C THR A 45 -1.80 -7.22 8.74
N LEU A 46 -2.20 -6.05 8.22
CA LEU A 46 -3.55 -5.86 7.68
C LEU A 46 -3.85 -6.86 6.56
N PHE A 47 -2.86 -7.09 5.70
CA PHE A 47 -3.01 -7.94 4.53
C PHE A 47 -3.24 -9.41 4.87
N THR A 48 -2.96 -9.84 6.10
CA THR A 48 -3.28 -11.21 6.54
C THR A 48 -4.76 -11.38 6.88
N ARG A 49 -5.50 -10.28 7.05
CA ARG A 49 -6.92 -10.27 7.44
C ARG A 49 -7.86 -9.92 6.28
N MET A 50 -7.30 -9.58 5.12
CA MET A 50 -8.07 -9.19 3.94
C MET A 50 -8.25 -10.40 3.01
N ASP A 51 -9.47 -10.64 2.56
CA ASP A 51 -9.75 -11.59 1.49
C ASP A 51 -9.46 -10.98 0.11
N ASN A 52 -9.47 -11.79 -0.94
CA ASN A 52 -9.11 -11.34 -2.29
C ASN A 52 -10.01 -10.22 -2.81
N GLN A 53 -11.30 -10.22 -2.44
CA GLN A 53 -12.24 -9.16 -2.81
C GLN A 53 -11.87 -7.84 -2.13
N LEU A 54 -11.63 -7.87 -0.81
CA LEU A 54 -11.25 -6.69 -0.07
C LEU A 54 -9.89 -6.14 -0.50
N LEU A 55 -8.95 -7.01 -0.89
CA LEU A 55 -7.66 -6.59 -1.46
C LEU A 55 -7.81 -5.90 -2.82
N ALA A 56 -8.63 -6.45 -3.71
CA ALA A 56 -8.91 -5.84 -5.01
C ALA A 56 -9.52 -4.45 -4.84
N ASP A 57 -10.53 -4.32 -3.96
CA ASP A 57 -11.15 -3.04 -3.65
C ASP A 57 -10.17 -2.05 -3.00
N TYR A 58 -9.33 -2.52 -2.08
CA TYR A 58 -8.30 -1.70 -1.45
C TYR A 58 -7.32 -1.14 -2.49
N LEU A 59 -6.86 -1.97 -3.43
CA LEU A 59 -5.99 -1.51 -4.53
C LEU A 59 -6.70 -0.49 -5.42
N ALA A 60 -7.95 -0.74 -5.80
CA ALA A 60 -8.74 0.20 -6.60
C ALA A 60 -8.92 1.56 -5.91
N GLN A 61 -9.17 1.56 -4.58
CA GLN A 61 -9.26 2.78 -3.79
C GLN A 61 -7.93 3.57 -3.76
N LYS A 62 -6.79 2.88 -3.60
CA LYS A 62 -5.48 3.54 -3.63
C LYS A 62 -5.17 4.08 -5.02
N LEU A 63 -5.46 3.31 -6.06
CA LEU A 63 -5.27 3.71 -7.44
C LEU A 63 -6.09 4.97 -7.78
N SER A 64 -7.37 5.02 -7.40
CA SER A 64 -8.20 6.20 -7.60
C SER A 64 -7.71 7.41 -6.79
N ARG A 65 -7.20 7.19 -5.59
CA ARG A 65 -6.71 8.27 -4.71
C ARG A 65 -5.42 8.91 -5.23
N PHE A 66 -4.51 8.12 -5.78
CA PHE A 66 -3.20 8.59 -6.24
C PHE A 66 -3.11 8.83 -7.75
N GLY A 67 -4.02 8.22 -8.52
CA GLY A 67 -4.14 8.38 -9.97
C GLY A 67 -5.07 9.51 -10.38
N GLY A 68 -4.97 10.69 -9.76
CA GLY A 68 -5.84 11.83 -10.05
C GLY A 68 -5.74 12.37 -11.48
N ASP A 69 -4.64 12.04 -12.16
CA ASP A 69 -4.34 12.48 -13.53
C ASP A 69 -4.90 11.51 -14.59
N LEU A 70 -5.36 10.33 -14.17
CA LEU A 70 -5.90 9.29 -15.04
C LEU A 70 -7.41 9.45 -15.18
N SER A 71 -7.94 9.15 -16.36
CA SER A 71 -9.36 9.07 -16.61
C SER A 71 -9.98 7.88 -15.87
N SER A 72 -11.31 7.92 -15.67
CA SER A 72 -12.03 6.80 -15.06
C SER A 72 -11.83 5.48 -15.82
N VAL A 73 -11.68 5.54 -17.15
CA VAL A 73 -11.47 4.36 -17.99
C VAL A 73 -10.08 3.77 -17.77
N GLU A 74 -9.04 4.60 -17.70
CA GLU A 74 -7.67 4.14 -17.44
C GLU A 74 -7.52 3.58 -16.02
N ILE A 75 -8.18 4.19 -15.02
CA ILE A 75 -8.21 3.65 -13.66
C ILE A 75 -8.86 2.27 -13.66
N SER A 76 -9.99 2.10 -14.34
CA SER A 76 -10.65 0.80 -14.47
C SER A 76 -9.75 -0.25 -15.13
N ASP A 77 -9.00 0.12 -16.16
CA ASP A 77 -8.08 -0.78 -16.87
C ASP A 77 -6.92 -1.26 -15.98
N LEU A 78 -6.46 -0.39 -15.07
CA LEU A 78 -5.41 -0.69 -14.10
C LEU A 78 -5.90 -1.43 -12.85
N THR A 79 -7.22 -1.60 -12.65
CA THR A 79 -7.73 -2.33 -11.48
C THR A 79 -7.44 -3.82 -11.58
N VAL A 80 -7.05 -4.42 -10.46
CA VAL A 80 -6.74 -5.85 -10.38
C VAL A 80 -8.00 -6.60 -9.95
N SER A 81 -8.38 -7.62 -10.72
CA SER A 81 -9.52 -8.48 -10.37
C SER A 81 -9.19 -9.37 -9.16
N ALA A 82 -10.19 -9.68 -8.33
CA ALA A 82 -10.01 -10.58 -7.19
C ALA A 82 -9.57 -12.00 -7.59
N SER A 83 -9.94 -12.46 -8.79
CA SER A 83 -9.49 -13.74 -9.35
C SER A 83 -8.02 -13.77 -9.73
N SER A 84 -7.40 -12.60 -9.95
CA SER A 84 -5.98 -12.48 -10.24
C SER A 84 -5.10 -12.50 -8.98
N ILE A 85 -5.72 -12.42 -7.79
CA ILE A 85 -5.03 -12.44 -6.51
C ILE A 85 -5.03 -13.88 -6.00
N GLN A 86 -3.85 -14.42 -5.75
CA GLN A 86 -3.71 -15.71 -5.08
C GLN A 86 -3.69 -15.53 -3.57
N ASP A 87 -4.62 -16.17 -2.87
CA ASP A 87 -4.58 -16.18 -1.41
C ASP A 87 -3.42 -17.06 -0.94
N THR A 88 -2.47 -16.42 -0.24
CA THR A 88 -1.31 -17.08 0.36
C THR A 88 -1.41 -17.12 1.88
N THR A 89 -2.41 -16.46 2.47
CA THR A 89 -2.58 -16.34 3.94
C THR A 89 -3.02 -17.66 4.58
N THR A 90 -3.85 -18.43 3.87
CA THR A 90 -4.32 -19.74 4.35
C THR A 90 -3.19 -20.78 4.45
N SER A 91 -2.24 -20.75 3.52
CA SER A 91 -1.16 -21.75 3.43
C SER A 91 0.13 -21.33 4.15
N TRP A 92 0.33 -20.03 4.41
CA TRP A 92 1.56 -19.49 4.97
C TRP A 92 1.31 -18.77 6.29
N ASN A 93 1.73 -19.40 7.40
CA ASN A 93 1.57 -18.89 8.75
C ASN A 93 2.83 -18.25 9.35
N GLN A 94 3.92 -18.19 8.60
CA GLN A 94 5.17 -17.57 9.07
C GLN A 94 5.21 -16.07 8.76
N ASP A 95 6.02 -15.32 9.51
CA ASP A 95 6.19 -13.89 9.28
C ASP A 95 6.80 -13.61 7.91
N ARG A 96 6.30 -12.57 7.23
CA ARG A 96 6.80 -12.11 5.92
C ARG A 96 8.06 -11.25 6.06
N THR A 97 9.06 -11.79 6.73
CA THR A 97 10.37 -11.18 6.96
C THR A 97 11.40 -11.68 5.96
N LEU A 98 12.54 -10.99 5.88
CA LEU A 98 13.65 -11.39 5.01
C LEU A 98 14.14 -12.81 5.30
N ALA A 99 14.20 -13.20 6.57
CA ALA A 99 14.65 -14.53 6.98
C ALA A 99 13.79 -15.66 6.40
N ASN A 100 12.49 -15.42 6.23
CA ASN A 100 11.55 -16.42 5.71
C ASN A 100 11.22 -16.22 4.21
N LEU A 101 11.81 -15.22 3.55
CA LEU A 101 11.50 -14.87 2.16
C LEU A 101 11.81 -16.02 1.20
N ALA A 102 12.97 -16.67 1.34
CA ALA A 102 13.34 -17.80 0.48
C ALA A 102 12.35 -18.96 0.61
N ALA A 103 11.99 -19.32 1.84
CA ALA A 103 11.02 -20.37 2.11
C ALA A 103 9.62 -20.00 1.57
N PHE A 104 9.22 -18.73 1.65
CA PHE A 104 7.98 -18.24 1.05
C PHE A 104 7.99 -18.43 -0.47
N LEU A 105 9.06 -17.98 -1.15
CA LEU A 105 9.18 -18.11 -2.60
C LEU A 105 9.15 -19.59 -3.04
N GLU A 106 9.86 -20.48 -2.34
CA GLU A 106 9.85 -21.91 -2.65
C GLU A 106 8.46 -22.54 -2.54
N ASN A 107 7.64 -22.11 -1.57
CA ASN A 107 6.28 -22.63 -1.39
C ASN A 107 5.30 -22.14 -2.48
N PHE A 108 5.49 -20.92 -3.00
CA PHE A 108 4.54 -20.30 -3.93
C PHE A 108 5.01 -20.27 -5.40
N ALA A 109 6.27 -20.61 -5.70
CA ALA A 109 6.79 -20.70 -7.06
C ALA A 109 6.29 -21.94 -7.86
N GLY A 110 5.40 -22.74 -7.27
CA GLY A 110 4.81 -23.94 -7.87
C GLY A 110 5.76 -25.15 -7.87
N ASN A 111 6.97 -24.99 -8.42
CA ASN A 111 8.05 -25.98 -8.34
C ASN A 111 9.36 -25.28 -7.91
N LYS A 112 10.07 -25.86 -6.93
CA LYS A 112 11.37 -25.38 -6.45
C LYS A 112 12.40 -25.26 -7.58
N ASP A 113 12.29 -26.16 -8.55
CA ASP A 113 13.14 -26.18 -9.74
C ASP A 113 12.96 -24.93 -10.62
N ASN A 114 11.79 -24.28 -10.60
CA ASN A 114 11.55 -23.07 -11.39
C ASN A 114 12.34 -21.86 -10.88
N LEU A 115 12.68 -21.83 -9.59
CA LEU A 115 13.50 -20.75 -9.03
C LEU A 115 14.99 -20.95 -9.35
N SER A 116 15.43 -22.21 -9.51
CA SER A 116 16.84 -22.55 -9.72
C SER A 116 17.20 -22.72 -11.19
N ASN A 117 16.28 -23.23 -12.00
CA ASN A 117 16.49 -23.46 -13.43
C ASN A 117 16.22 -22.18 -14.19
N ILE A 118 17.25 -21.68 -14.85
CA ILE A 118 17.18 -20.56 -15.80
C ILE A 118 16.62 -21.14 -17.11
N PRO A 119 15.43 -20.71 -17.58
CA PRO A 119 14.92 -21.08 -18.89
C PRO A 119 15.96 -20.72 -19.96
N GLU A 120 16.12 -21.57 -20.97
CA GLU A 120 16.99 -21.32 -22.13
C GLU A 120 16.73 -19.93 -22.76
N GLU A 121 15.47 -19.48 -22.74
CA GLU A 121 15.01 -18.17 -23.23
C GLU A 121 15.53 -16.97 -22.42
N SER A 122 15.91 -17.19 -21.16
CA SER A 122 16.50 -16.17 -20.28
C SER A 122 18.03 -16.17 -20.28
N ASN A 123 18.64 -17.05 -21.08
CA ASN A 123 20.09 -17.10 -21.31
C ASN A 123 20.55 -16.00 -22.29
N ASP A 124 19.60 -15.37 -22.98
CA ASP A 124 19.82 -14.16 -23.77
C ASP A 124 20.05 -12.94 -22.88
N LYS A 125 21.04 -12.12 -23.24
CA LYS A 125 21.38 -10.91 -22.48
C LYS A 125 20.17 -9.96 -22.43
N GLY A 126 19.75 -9.61 -21.22
CA GLY A 126 18.64 -8.66 -20.99
C GLY A 126 17.30 -9.31 -20.65
N SER A 127 17.25 -10.63 -20.49
CA SER A 127 16.05 -11.36 -20.06
C SER A 127 16.25 -11.91 -18.64
N PRO A 128 15.97 -11.11 -17.58
CA PRO A 128 16.18 -11.57 -16.20
C PRO A 128 15.21 -12.71 -15.86
N HIS A 129 15.73 -13.79 -15.28
CA HIS A 129 14.94 -14.94 -14.84
C HIS A 129 13.89 -14.60 -13.76
N THR A 130 14.23 -13.70 -12.83
CA THR A 130 13.35 -13.32 -11.73
C THR A 130 13.51 -11.84 -11.41
N LEU A 131 12.38 -11.15 -11.22
CA LEU A 131 12.33 -9.76 -10.81
C LEU A 131 11.67 -9.66 -9.44
N ILE A 132 12.40 -9.13 -8.46
CA ILE A 132 11.86 -8.79 -7.15
C ILE A 132 11.62 -7.29 -7.12
N VAL A 133 10.35 -6.89 -7.15
CA VAL A 133 9.95 -5.47 -7.10
C VAL A 133 9.61 -5.10 -5.68
N THR A 134 10.26 -4.06 -5.16
CA THR A 134 9.94 -3.49 -3.84
C THR A 134 9.47 -2.05 -3.97
N SER A 135 8.54 -1.64 -3.12
CA SER A 135 7.98 -0.28 -3.14
C SER A 135 8.85 0.76 -2.42
N ALA A 136 9.86 0.32 -1.66
CA ALA A 136 10.74 1.18 -0.89
C ALA A 136 12.21 0.79 -1.10
N GLY A 137 13.06 1.78 -1.37
CA GLY A 137 14.49 1.56 -1.62
C GLY A 137 15.21 0.86 -0.45
N LEU A 138 14.79 1.10 0.78
CA LEU A 138 15.33 0.41 1.95
C LEU A 138 15.06 -1.10 1.91
N ARG A 139 13.87 -1.51 1.44
CA ARG A 139 13.53 -2.93 1.26
C ARG A 139 14.28 -3.55 0.08
N ALA A 140 14.53 -2.79 -0.99
CA ALA A 140 15.43 -3.24 -2.06
C ALA A 140 16.85 -3.47 -1.54
N ALA A 141 17.39 -2.55 -0.74
CA ALA A 141 18.72 -2.66 -0.17
C ALA A 141 18.89 -3.87 0.77
N ASP A 142 17.83 -4.26 1.49
CA ASP A 142 17.88 -5.46 2.33
C ASP A 142 18.00 -6.76 1.50
N ILE A 143 17.47 -6.77 0.28
CA ILE A 143 17.40 -7.96 -0.59
C ILE A 143 18.63 -8.10 -1.52
N CYS A 144 19.38 -7.01 -1.74
CA CYS A 144 20.57 -6.96 -2.60
C CYS A 144 21.88 -7.20 -1.83
#